data_AF-A0A9Q3HJL8-F1
#
_entry.id   AF-A0A9Q3HJL8-F1
#
_cell.length_a   1.000
_cell.length_b   1.000
_cell.length_c   1.000
_cell.angle_alpha   90.00
_cell.angle_beta   90.00
_cell.angle_gamma   90.00
#
_symmetry.space_group_name_H-M   'P 1'
#
loop_
_entity.id
_entity.type
_entity.pdbx_description
1 polymer ?
#
loop_
_entity_poly.entity_id
_entity_poly.type
_entity_poly.pdbx_seq_one_letter_code
_entity_poly.pdbx_strand_id
1 'polypeptide(L)'
;MVHPHSVPVAPDTSLLQQFNTRFKTPEEIHRTAESETSVPLIPQSQVLTLKGVHPRQKKFGVANNFPKQYLKILSETDAHSEDEYILKNTYKINKLDFRSQKANIFMRRVAEEIDKEELIEGKQSKRQNQIKIDSPNVSTNSQPPKGLQIDFYDPTWFNNCPIGKKKILADAFKVSFLPNASQSIRGVQHPDERLSHQNFTEKYWEINTEKYDLSHEIAREDEDSESDYNEAEIIEARDKRNMESEADDSAMEEEPEFSFS
;
A
#
# COMPACT_ATOMS: atom_id res chain seq x y z
N MET A 1 -1.45 9.06 -30.18
CA MET A 1 -0.37 9.99 -29.78
C MET A 1 0.17 9.49 -28.45
N VAL A 2 1.47 9.16 -28.36
CA VAL A 2 2.11 8.65 -27.13
C VAL A 2 2.52 9.85 -26.28
N HIS A 3 2.13 9.91 -25.00
CA HIS A 3 2.49 11.03 -24.13
C HIS A 3 4.01 11.05 -23.87
N PRO A 4 4.64 12.24 -23.78
CA PRO A 4 6.10 12.42 -23.65
C PRO A 4 6.72 11.89 -22.34
N HIS A 5 5.94 11.23 -21.48
CA HIS A 5 6.40 10.60 -20.23
C HIS A 5 6.12 9.08 -20.20
N SER A 6 5.66 8.50 -21.32
CA SER A 6 5.39 7.05 -21.44
C SER A 6 6.62 6.25 -21.88
N VAL A 7 7.75 6.92 -22.13
CA VAL A 7 9.05 6.29 -22.42
C VAL A 7 9.93 6.52 -21.19
N PRO A 8 10.49 5.47 -20.57
CA PRO A 8 11.46 5.65 -19.50
C PRO A 8 12.57 6.57 -20.01
N VAL A 9 12.94 7.56 -19.17
CA VAL A 9 14.05 8.48 -19.48
C VAL A 9 15.26 7.63 -19.85
N ALA A 10 15.90 7.96 -20.97
CA ALA A 10 17.06 7.23 -21.43
C ALA A 10 18.09 7.15 -20.28
N PRO A 11 18.68 5.97 -20.03
CA PRO A 11 19.64 5.82 -18.95
C PRO A 11 20.77 6.82 -19.13
N ASP A 12 21.22 7.41 -18.02
CA ASP A 12 22.33 8.36 -18.04
C ASP A 12 23.55 7.70 -18.69
N THR A 13 23.99 8.28 -19.80
CA THR A 13 25.11 7.75 -20.58
C THR A 13 26.42 7.79 -19.81
N SER A 14 26.54 8.68 -18.82
CA SER A 14 27.72 8.75 -17.94
C SER A 14 27.80 7.55 -17.00
N LEU A 15 26.68 7.09 -16.46
CA LEU A 15 26.59 5.88 -15.63
C LEU A 15 26.93 4.63 -16.44
N LEU A 16 26.44 4.55 -17.68
CA LEU A 16 26.78 3.47 -18.62
C LEU A 16 28.29 3.43 -18.94
N GLN A 17 28.90 4.60 -19.17
CA GLN A 17 30.35 4.69 -19.38
C GLN A 17 31.13 4.30 -18.12
N GLN A 18 30.69 4.75 -16.94
CA GLN A 18 31.33 4.41 -15.68
C GLN A 18 31.24 2.90 -15.38
N PHE A 19 30.08 2.28 -15.64
CA PHE A 19 29.89 0.83 -15.53
C PHE A 19 30.85 0.08 -16.45
N ASN A 20 30.89 0.44 -17.73
CA ASN A 20 31.76 -0.21 -18.73
C ASN A 20 33.25 0.06 -18.51
N THR A 21 33.60 1.14 -17.80
CA THR A 21 34.98 1.42 -17.38
C THR A 21 35.39 0.54 -16.20
N ARG A 22 34.44 0.28 -15.30
CA ARG A 22 34.65 -0.46 -14.04
C ARG A 22 34.59 -1.97 -14.22
N PHE A 23 33.78 -2.45 -15.16
CA PHE A 23 33.59 -3.86 -15.43
C PHE A 23 33.76 -4.12 -16.93
N LYS A 24 34.72 -4.98 -17.28
CA LYS A 24 34.98 -5.40 -18.66
C LYS A 24 34.51 -6.82 -18.93
N THR A 25 34.34 -7.62 -17.87
CA THR A 25 33.93 -9.01 -17.94
C THR A 25 32.77 -9.30 -16.96
N PRO A 26 31.88 -10.25 -17.29
CA PRO A 26 30.78 -10.62 -16.40
C PRO A 26 31.24 -11.22 -15.07
N GLU A 27 32.40 -11.87 -15.03
CA GLU A 27 32.99 -12.44 -13.82
C GLU A 27 33.40 -11.35 -12.81
N GLU A 28 33.89 -10.19 -13.29
CA GLU A 28 34.20 -9.03 -12.44
C GLU A 28 32.94 -8.46 -11.79
N ILE A 29 31.81 -8.46 -12.51
CA ILE A 29 30.52 -8.00 -11.99
C ILE A 29 30.10 -8.89 -10.82
N HIS A 30 30.12 -10.21 -11.01
CA HIS A 30 29.73 -11.16 -9.96
C HIS A 30 30.63 -11.05 -8.72
N ARG A 31 31.95 -11.02 -8.92
CA ARG A 31 32.90 -10.92 -7.82
C ARG A 31 32.75 -9.63 -7.01
N THR A 32 32.40 -8.54 -7.68
CA THR A 32 32.21 -7.24 -7.03
C THR A 32 30.85 -7.15 -6.33
N ALA A 33 29.81 -7.78 -6.88
CA ALA A 33 28.48 -7.86 -6.26
C ALA A 33 28.49 -8.67 -4.94
N GLU A 34 29.35 -9.68 -4.84
CA GLU A 34 29.53 -10.49 -3.63
C GLU A 34 30.48 -9.84 -2.60
N SER A 35 31.13 -8.73 -2.96
CA SER A 35 32.09 -8.03 -2.10
C SER A 35 31.41 -6.93 -1.29
N GLU A 36 31.38 -7.08 0.04
CA GLU A 36 30.77 -6.15 1.00
C GLU A 36 31.45 -4.77 1.05
N THR A 37 32.65 -4.62 0.47
CA THR A 37 33.44 -3.38 0.50
C THR A 37 33.36 -2.57 -0.79
N SER A 38 32.57 -3.02 -1.78
CA SER A 38 32.51 -2.36 -3.07
C SER A 38 31.71 -1.04 -3.00
N VAL A 39 32.27 0.04 -3.56
CA VAL A 39 31.58 1.34 -3.64
C VAL A 39 30.39 1.21 -4.59
N PRO A 40 29.15 1.50 -4.15
CA PRO A 40 27.97 1.38 -5.00
C PRO A 40 28.04 2.35 -6.19
N LEU A 41 27.75 1.87 -7.39
CA LEU A 41 27.80 2.69 -8.62
C LEU A 41 26.67 3.72 -8.67
N ILE A 42 25.54 3.39 -8.06
CA ILE A 42 24.39 4.27 -7.88
C ILE A 42 24.18 4.38 -6.36
N PRO A 43 24.06 5.59 -5.79
CA PRO A 43 23.72 5.75 -4.39
C PRO A 43 22.47 4.94 -4.04
N GLN A 44 22.48 4.22 -2.92
CA GLN A 44 21.31 3.41 -2.51
C GLN A 44 20.03 4.26 -2.37
N SER A 45 20.17 5.54 -2.06
CA SER A 45 19.07 6.52 -2.01
C SER A 45 18.42 6.81 -3.38
N GLN A 46 19.14 6.55 -4.48
CA GLN A 46 18.64 6.69 -5.85
C GLN A 46 18.09 5.36 -6.40
N VAL A 47 18.34 4.25 -5.71
CA VAL A 47 17.69 2.97 -6.03
C VAL A 47 16.28 3.00 -5.45
N LEU A 48 15.33 3.42 -6.27
CA LEU A 48 13.91 3.27 -5.95
C LEU A 48 13.57 1.78 -5.90
N THR A 49 13.67 1.19 -4.71
CA THR A 49 13.09 -0.13 -4.46
C THR A 49 11.57 0.03 -4.39
N LEU A 50 10.81 -0.86 -5.03
CA LEU A 50 9.35 -0.85 -4.99
C LEU A 50 8.79 -0.84 -3.54
N LYS A 51 9.59 -1.29 -2.56
CA LYS A 51 9.29 -1.30 -1.13
C LYS A 51 9.13 0.11 -0.51
N GLY A 52 9.82 1.11 -1.04
CA GLY A 52 9.79 2.49 -0.51
C GLY A 52 8.68 3.37 -1.10
N VAL A 53 8.06 2.94 -2.20
CA VAL A 53 6.93 3.65 -2.80
C VAL A 53 5.66 3.25 -2.04
N HIS A 54 5.10 4.16 -1.26
CA HIS A 54 3.77 3.94 -0.70
C HIS A 54 2.79 3.67 -1.85
N PRO A 55 2.11 2.52 -1.85
CA PRO A 55 1.18 2.19 -2.91
C PRO A 55 0.15 3.31 -3.09
N ARG A 56 -0.25 3.58 -4.33
CA ARG A 56 -1.30 4.57 -4.66
C ARG A 56 -2.53 4.39 -3.76
N GLN A 57 -2.89 3.14 -3.50
CA GLN A 57 -3.97 2.76 -2.60
C GLN A 57 -3.76 3.21 -1.14
N LYS A 58 -2.54 3.08 -0.60
CA LYS A 58 -2.24 3.54 0.77
C LYS A 58 -2.42 5.04 0.89
N LYS A 59 -1.90 5.82 -0.07
CA LYS A 59 -2.01 7.28 -0.10
C LYS A 59 -3.47 7.71 -0.15
N PHE A 60 -4.25 7.07 -1.03
CA PHE A 60 -5.69 7.28 -1.13
C PHE A 60 -6.42 6.99 0.20
N GLY A 61 -6.13 5.85 0.83
CA GLY A 61 -6.75 5.48 2.10
C GLY A 61 -6.45 6.47 3.23
N VAL A 62 -5.21 6.99 3.30
CA VAL A 62 -4.84 8.02 4.29
C VAL A 62 -5.59 9.32 4.03
N ALA A 63 -5.65 9.78 2.77
CA ALA A 63 -6.38 10.99 2.40
C ALA A 63 -7.88 10.90 2.70
N ASN A 64 -8.45 9.69 2.61
CA ASN A 64 -9.87 9.41 2.84
C ASN A 64 -10.19 8.88 4.26
N ASN A 65 -9.26 9.01 5.22
CA ASN A 65 -9.43 8.60 6.61
C ASN A 65 -9.93 7.16 6.78
N PHE A 66 -9.31 6.23 6.05
CA PHE A 66 -9.65 4.81 6.18
C PHE A 66 -9.29 4.27 7.57
N PRO A 67 -10.06 3.31 8.09
CA PRO A 67 -9.74 2.60 9.33
C PRO A 67 -8.32 2.03 9.33
N LYS A 68 -7.66 2.02 10.50
CA LYS A 68 -6.27 1.53 10.66
C LYS A 68 -6.08 0.12 10.09
N GLN A 69 -7.08 -0.76 10.24
CA GLN A 69 -7.05 -2.13 9.73
C GLN A 69 -6.96 -2.23 8.20
N TYR A 70 -7.62 -1.31 7.48
CA TYR A 70 -7.50 -1.21 6.02
C TYR A 70 -6.15 -0.63 5.62
N LEU A 71 -5.67 0.39 6.33
CA LEU A 71 -4.35 0.97 6.05
C LEU A 71 -3.22 -0.06 6.18
N LYS A 72 -3.32 -1.01 7.14
CA LYS A 72 -2.35 -2.12 7.28
C LYS A 72 -2.31 -3.04 6.06
N ILE A 73 -3.47 -3.37 5.48
CA ILE A 73 -3.54 -4.15 4.23
C ILE A 73 -3.00 -3.30 3.07
N LEU A 74 -3.37 -2.02 3.03
CA LEU A 74 -2.96 -1.11 1.96
C LEU A 74 -1.48 -0.73 2.03
N SER A 75 -0.79 -0.94 3.14
CA SER A 75 0.66 -0.74 3.21
C SER A 75 1.46 -1.89 2.61
N GLU A 76 0.89 -3.10 2.54
CA GLU A 76 1.63 -4.28 2.17
C GLU A 76 1.63 -4.48 0.64
N THR A 77 2.78 -4.27 -0.01
CA THR A 77 2.88 -4.33 -1.49
C THR A 77 2.48 -5.69 -2.05
N ASP A 78 2.80 -6.77 -1.35
CA ASP A 78 2.48 -8.15 -1.76
C ASP A 78 0.96 -8.41 -1.68
N ALA A 79 0.24 -7.62 -0.89
CA ALA A 79 -1.21 -7.66 -0.84
C ALA A 79 -1.86 -6.99 -2.06
N HIS A 80 -1.11 -6.23 -2.89
CA HIS A 80 -1.65 -5.40 -3.98
C HIS A 80 -1.46 -6.00 -5.35
N SER A 81 -0.54 -6.95 -5.50
CA SER A 81 -0.25 -7.55 -6.81
C SER A 81 -1.54 -8.13 -7.41
N GLU A 82 -1.98 -7.56 -8.52
CA GLU A 82 -2.88 -8.22 -9.46
C GLU A 82 -1.97 -8.53 -10.65
N ASP A 83 -1.44 -9.76 -10.69
CA ASP A 83 -0.51 -10.15 -11.74
C ASP A 83 -1.27 -10.22 -13.07
N GLU A 84 -1.19 -9.14 -13.85
CA GLU A 84 -1.75 -9.03 -15.19
C GLU A 84 -0.87 -9.79 -16.19
N TYR A 85 -1.35 -10.94 -16.68
CA TYR A 85 -0.70 -11.61 -17.80
C TYR A 85 -1.18 -11.01 -19.13
N ILE A 86 -0.24 -10.50 -19.93
CA ILE A 86 -0.50 -9.90 -21.24
C ILE A 86 -0.37 -10.99 -22.30
N LEU A 87 -1.50 -11.60 -22.70
CA LEU A 87 -1.53 -12.41 -23.93
C LEU A 87 -2.26 -11.61 -25.00
N LYS A 88 -1.54 -11.26 -26.08
CA LYS A 88 -2.12 -10.62 -27.29
C LYS A 88 -2.93 -9.34 -26.97
N ASN A 89 -2.27 -8.31 -26.43
CA ASN A 89 -2.87 -6.98 -26.12
C ASN A 89 -4.10 -7.01 -25.21
N THR A 90 -4.25 -8.05 -24.40
CA THR A 90 -5.39 -8.24 -23.51
C THR A 90 -4.91 -8.52 -22.09
N TYR A 91 -5.42 -7.79 -21.11
CA TYR A 91 -5.10 -7.98 -19.70
C TYR A 91 -6.05 -8.99 -19.07
N LYS A 92 -5.49 -10.00 -18.42
CA LYS A 92 -6.22 -11.04 -17.69
C LYS A 92 -6.05 -10.84 -16.19
N ILE A 93 -7.16 -10.82 -15.45
CA ILE A 93 -7.15 -10.78 -13.99
C ILE A 93 -6.96 -12.22 -13.47
N ASN A 94 -5.82 -12.48 -12.84
CA ASN A 94 -5.61 -13.72 -12.10
C ASN A 94 -6.12 -13.57 -10.66
N LYS A 95 -6.70 -14.65 -10.12
CA LYS A 95 -7.03 -14.71 -8.70
C LYS A 95 -5.77 -15.11 -7.95
N LEU A 96 -5.52 -14.45 -6.82
CA LEU A 96 -4.56 -14.94 -5.83
C LEU A 96 -5.23 -15.98 -4.95
N ASP A 97 -4.67 -17.18 -4.94
CA ASP A 97 -5.24 -18.35 -4.28
C ASP A 97 -5.32 -18.14 -2.77
N PHE A 98 -4.32 -17.44 -2.24
CA PHE A 98 -4.22 -17.11 -0.84
C PHE A 98 -5.15 -15.98 -0.42
N ARG A 99 -5.70 -15.18 -1.34
CA ARG A 99 -6.50 -13.98 -0.99
C ARG A 99 -7.98 -14.35 -0.88
N SER A 100 -8.59 -14.01 0.26
CA SER A 100 -10.00 -14.26 0.54
C SER A 100 -10.92 -13.51 -0.44
N GLN A 101 -12.17 -13.96 -0.56
CA GLN A 101 -13.17 -13.23 -1.35
C GLN A 101 -13.43 -11.82 -0.79
N LYS A 102 -13.40 -11.66 0.54
CA LYS A 102 -13.59 -10.35 1.19
C LYS A 102 -12.47 -9.39 0.82
N ALA A 103 -11.22 -9.85 0.88
CA ALA A 103 -10.05 -9.08 0.45
C ALA A 103 -10.10 -8.73 -1.04
N ASN A 104 -10.53 -9.65 -1.91
CA ASN A 104 -10.71 -9.36 -3.34
C ASN A 104 -11.75 -8.27 -3.59
N ILE A 105 -12.90 -8.32 -2.92
CA ILE A 105 -13.95 -7.29 -3.02
C ILE A 105 -13.41 -5.94 -2.54
N PHE A 106 -12.71 -5.93 -1.41
CA PHE A 106 -12.10 -4.72 -0.85
C PHE A 106 -11.09 -4.08 -1.80
N MET A 107 -10.10 -4.85 -2.30
CA MET A 107 -9.06 -4.32 -3.20
C MET A 107 -9.66 -3.76 -4.49
N ARG A 108 -10.65 -4.46 -5.06
CA ARG A 108 -11.36 -3.99 -6.25
C ARG A 108 -12.05 -2.65 -6.00
N ARG A 109 -12.68 -2.49 -4.84
CA ARG A 109 -13.37 -1.25 -4.46
C ARG A 109 -12.45 -0.08 -4.23
N VAL A 110 -11.34 -0.31 -3.53
CA VAL A 110 -10.32 0.71 -3.34
C VAL A 110 -9.92 1.26 -4.72
N ALA A 111 -9.67 0.36 -5.67
CA ALA A 111 -9.28 0.78 -7.01
C ALA A 111 -10.42 1.45 -7.80
N GLU A 112 -11.66 0.97 -7.70
CA GLU A 112 -12.84 1.65 -8.27
C GLU A 112 -13.01 3.07 -7.70
N GLU A 113 -12.79 3.28 -6.41
CA GLU A 113 -12.96 4.59 -5.78
C GLU A 113 -11.84 5.56 -6.16
N ILE A 114 -10.60 5.08 -6.26
CA ILE A 114 -9.49 5.90 -6.78
C ILE A 114 -9.77 6.31 -8.23
N ASP A 115 -10.31 5.42 -9.06
CA ASP A 115 -10.64 5.76 -10.44
C ASP A 115 -11.76 6.80 -10.54
N LYS A 116 -12.76 6.74 -9.64
CA LYS A 116 -13.80 7.76 -9.56
C LYS A 116 -13.22 9.11 -9.14
N GLU A 117 -12.34 9.14 -8.14
CA GLU A 117 -11.69 10.37 -7.70
C GLU A 117 -10.88 10.99 -8.85
N GLU A 118 -10.09 10.18 -9.57
CA GLU A 118 -9.34 10.66 -10.74
C GLU A 118 -10.25 11.20 -11.84
N LEU A 119 -11.39 10.54 -12.10
CA LEU A 119 -12.37 11.01 -13.06
C LEU A 119 -12.95 12.38 -12.66
N ILE A 120 -13.23 12.58 -11.37
CA ILE A 120 -13.72 13.86 -10.82
C ILE A 120 -12.65 14.95 -10.97
N GLU A 121 -11.38 14.61 -10.74
CA GLU A 121 -10.24 15.52 -10.95
C GLU A 121 -9.92 15.78 -12.43
N GLY A 122 -10.70 15.24 -13.37
CA GLY A 122 -10.49 15.41 -14.81
C GLY A 122 -9.29 14.62 -15.36
N LYS A 123 -8.73 13.69 -14.58
CA LYS A 123 -7.66 12.80 -15.03
C LYS A 123 -8.27 11.64 -15.82
N GLN A 124 -7.61 11.26 -16.91
CA GLN A 124 -7.94 10.04 -17.63
C GLN A 124 -7.61 8.83 -16.74
N SER A 125 -8.56 7.92 -16.54
CA SER A 125 -8.27 6.66 -15.83
C SER A 125 -7.13 5.95 -16.52
N LYS A 126 -6.06 5.67 -15.77
CA LYS A 126 -4.89 4.94 -16.28
C LYS A 126 -5.12 3.44 -16.35
N ARG A 127 -6.29 2.94 -15.93
CA ARG A 127 -6.60 1.52 -16.05
C ARG A 127 -6.64 1.13 -17.52
N GLN A 128 -5.71 0.28 -17.90
CA GLN A 128 -5.75 -0.36 -19.21
C GLN A 128 -7.01 -1.23 -19.28
N ASN A 129 -7.63 -1.33 -20.46
CA ASN A 129 -8.86 -2.11 -20.63
C ASN A 129 -8.62 -3.59 -20.25
N GLN A 130 -9.04 -3.99 -19.05
CA GLN A 130 -8.96 -5.37 -18.57
C GLN A 130 -10.18 -6.17 -19.00
N ILE A 131 -9.98 -7.38 -19.51
CA ILE A 131 -11.08 -8.30 -19.83
C ILE A 131 -11.33 -9.20 -18.63
N LYS A 132 -12.56 -9.17 -18.11
CA LYS A 132 -13.04 -10.17 -17.14
C LYS A 132 -13.17 -11.50 -17.87
N ILE A 133 -12.47 -12.53 -17.39
CA ILE A 133 -12.64 -13.91 -17.85
C ILE A 133 -13.62 -14.60 -16.91
N ASP A 134 -14.52 -15.40 -17.46
CA ASP A 134 -15.53 -16.18 -16.73
C ASP A 134 -14.92 -17.23 -15.77
N SER A 135 -13.63 -17.53 -15.91
CA SER A 135 -12.87 -18.45 -15.07
C SER A 135 -11.47 -17.88 -14.81
N PRO A 136 -11.20 -17.33 -13.62
CA PRO A 136 -9.92 -16.73 -13.30
C PRO A 136 -8.84 -17.82 -13.20
N ASN A 137 -7.67 -17.58 -13.80
CA ASN A 137 -6.52 -18.44 -13.59
C ASN A 137 -5.89 -18.11 -12.21
N VAL A 138 -5.40 -19.14 -11.56
CA VAL A 138 -4.58 -19.06 -10.34
C VAL A 138 -3.23 -18.41 -10.72
N SER A 139 -2.83 -17.34 -10.02
CA SER A 139 -1.49 -16.76 -10.23
C SER A 139 -0.42 -17.69 -9.64
N THR A 140 0.54 -18.11 -10.46
CA THR A 140 1.59 -19.06 -10.05
C THR A 140 2.76 -18.42 -9.31
N ASN A 141 2.88 -17.09 -9.25
CA ASN A 141 4.14 -16.42 -8.85
C ASN A 141 4.01 -15.35 -7.75
N SER A 142 2.87 -15.25 -7.07
CA SER A 142 2.69 -14.25 -6.01
C SER A 142 3.02 -14.82 -4.63
N GLN A 143 3.94 -14.17 -3.91
CA GLN A 143 4.19 -14.49 -2.51
C GLN A 143 3.06 -13.92 -1.65
N PRO A 144 2.50 -14.71 -0.72
CA PRO A 144 1.52 -14.18 0.21
C PRO A 144 2.18 -13.13 1.11
N PRO A 145 1.48 -12.01 1.41
CA PRO A 145 1.93 -11.06 2.41
C PRO A 145 2.10 -11.77 3.77
N LYS A 146 2.81 -11.13 4.70
CA LYS A 146 3.09 -11.68 6.03
C LYS A 146 2.52 -10.76 7.11
N GLY A 147 2.08 -11.33 8.23
CA GLY A 147 1.56 -10.59 9.38
C GLY A 147 0.25 -9.80 9.12
N LEU A 148 -0.46 -10.08 8.02
CA LEU A 148 -1.80 -9.52 7.79
C LEU A 148 -2.85 -10.25 8.62
N GLN A 149 -4.00 -9.62 8.81
CA GLN A 149 -5.14 -10.18 9.52
C GLN A 149 -5.63 -11.47 8.86
N ILE A 150 -6.11 -12.41 9.67
CA ILE A 150 -6.47 -13.75 9.20
C ILE A 150 -7.53 -13.76 8.09
N ASP A 151 -8.48 -12.83 8.15
CA ASP A 151 -9.58 -12.72 7.18
C ASP A 151 -9.14 -12.15 5.81
N PHE A 152 -7.89 -11.73 5.68
CA PHE A 152 -7.24 -11.50 4.38
C PHE A 152 -7.02 -12.79 3.61
N TYR A 153 -6.69 -13.88 4.30
CA TYR A 153 -6.34 -15.14 3.64
C TYR A 153 -7.56 -15.98 3.32
N ASP A 154 -7.56 -16.72 2.20
CA ASP A 154 -8.61 -17.70 1.92
C ASP A 154 -8.55 -18.83 2.96
N PRO A 155 -9.67 -19.19 3.62
CA PRO A 155 -9.67 -20.19 4.68
C PRO A 155 -9.22 -21.57 4.19
N THR A 156 -9.57 -21.95 2.96
CA THR A 156 -9.17 -23.24 2.38
C THR A 156 -7.67 -23.27 2.16
N TRP A 157 -7.12 -22.19 1.59
CA TRP A 157 -5.69 -22.06 1.37
C TRP A 157 -4.90 -22.01 2.68
N PHE A 158 -5.37 -21.22 3.65
CA PHE A 158 -4.72 -21.05 4.95
C PHE A 158 -4.72 -22.36 5.76
N ASN A 159 -5.84 -23.08 5.78
CA ASN A 159 -5.94 -24.33 6.54
C ASN A 159 -4.98 -25.40 6.03
N ASN A 160 -4.72 -25.42 4.72
CA ASN A 160 -3.76 -26.32 4.07
C ASN A 160 -2.29 -25.90 4.24
N CYS A 161 -2.00 -24.71 4.79
CA CYS A 161 -0.63 -24.29 5.03
C CYS A 161 0.00 -25.06 6.22
N PRO A 162 1.31 -25.36 6.18
CA PRO A 162 2.02 -25.91 7.34
C PRO A 162 1.91 -25.01 8.57
N ILE A 163 1.77 -25.61 9.75
CA ILE A 163 1.57 -24.89 11.03
C ILE A 163 2.62 -23.80 11.25
N GLY A 164 3.91 -24.09 11.02
CA GLY A 164 4.98 -23.11 11.17
C GLY A 164 4.86 -21.89 10.24
N LYS A 165 4.23 -22.06 9.07
CA LYS A 165 3.96 -20.95 8.15
C LYS A 165 2.73 -20.14 8.55
N LYS A 166 1.69 -20.78 9.12
CA LYS A 166 0.45 -20.09 9.54
C LYS A 166 0.77 -18.90 10.47
N LYS A 167 1.64 -19.10 11.46
CA LYS A 167 2.08 -18.06 12.41
C LYS A 167 2.81 -16.87 11.77
N ILE A 168 3.57 -17.13 10.70
CA ILE A 168 4.33 -16.09 9.99
C ILE A 168 3.42 -15.32 9.03
N LEU A 169 2.46 -16.02 8.42
CA LEU A 169 1.58 -15.48 7.39
C LEU A 169 0.50 -14.59 7.99
N ALA A 170 -0.21 -15.06 9.01
CA ALA A 170 -1.41 -14.39 9.50
C ALA A 170 -1.32 -14.05 10.99
N ASP A 171 -1.84 -12.87 11.33
CA ASP A 171 -2.23 -12.52 12.68
C ASP A 171 -3.62 -13.13 12.96
N ALA A 172 -3.63 -14.26 13.67
CA ALA A 172 -4.82 -15.05 13.95
C ALA A 172 -5.82 -14.36 14.90
N PHE A 173 -5.37 -13.33 15.62
CA PHE A 173 -6.16 -12.66 16.64
C PHE A 173 -6.84 -11.38 16.15
N LYS A 174 -6.63 -10.98 14.90
CA LYS A 174 -7.16 -9.74 14.33
C LYS A 174 -7.92 -9.99 13.04
N VAL A 175 -8.99 -9.21 12.85
CA VAL A 175 -9.79 -9.22 11.61
C VAL A 175 -9.97 -7.79 11.08
N SER A 176 -10.08 -7.66 9.76
CA SER A 176 -10.14 -6.36 9.07
C SER A 176 -11.48 -6.07 8.39
N PHE A 177 -12.13 -7.09 7.84
CA PHE A 177 -13.25 -6.92 6.93
C PHE A 177 -14.59 -7.08 7.63
N LEU A 178 -15.58 -6.33 7.15
CA LEU A 178 -16.96 -6.58 7.50
C LEU A 178 -17.37 -7.98 7.02
N PRO A 179 -18.31 -8.67 7.70
CA PRO A 179 -18.86 -9.93 7.23
C PRO A 179 -19.34 -9.84 5.78
N ASN A 180 -19.93 -8.69 5.42
CA ASN A 180 -20.19 -8.31 4.05
C ASN A 180 -19.21 -7.22 3.58
N ALA A 181 -18.11 -7.61 2.94
CA ALA A 181 -17.15 -6.69 2.32
C ALA A 181 -17.79 -5.78 1.24
N SER A 182 -19.00 -6.12 0.77
CA SER A 182 -19.78 -5.25 -0.11
C SER A 182 -20.41 -4.04 0.60
N GLN A 183 -20.12 -3.80 1.87
CA GLN A 183 -20.45 -2.57 2.58
C GLN A 183 -19.24 -1.65 2.79
N SER A 184 -18.02 -2.17 2.66
CA SER A 184 -16.80 -1.39 2.87
C SER A 184 -16.56 -0.33 1.80
N ILE A 185 -16.00 0.82 2.19
CA ILE A 185 -15.63 1.92 1.29
C ILE A 185 -16.82 2.29 0.38
N ARG A 186 -17.96 2.62 1.00
CA ARG A 186 -19.07 3.28 0.32
C ARG A 186 -19.00 4.78 0.63
N GLY A 187 -19.69 5.60 -0.16
CA GLY A 187 -19.73 7.05 0.06
C GLY A 187 -20.13 7.47 1.48
N VAL A 188 -20.86 6.61 2.21
CA VAL A 188 -21.00 6.69 3.67
C VAL A 188 -20.27 5.49 4.28
N GLN A 189 -19.29 5.76 5.15
CA GLN A 189 -18.57 4.73 5.90
C GLN A 189 -19.54 3.93 6.77
N HIS A 190 -19.28 2.62 6.90
CA HIS A 190 -20.09 1.79 7.78
C HIS A 190 -19.86 2.22 9.24
N PRO A 191 -20.88 2.28 10.12
CA PRO A 191 -20.71 2.73 11.50
C PRO A 191 -19.65 1.89 12.24
N ASP A 192 -19.60 0.59 11.97
CA ASP A 192 -18.63 -0.31 12.60
C ASP A 192 -17.19 -0.12 12.11
N GLU A 193 -16.97 0.48 10.93
CA GLU A 193 -15.62 0.83 10.48
C GLU A 193 -15.00 1.96 11.32
N ARG A 194 -15.82 2.71 12.06
CA ARG A 194 -15.36 3.75 12.99
C ARG A 194 -14.98 3.22 14.37
N LEU A 195 -15.23 1.94 14.64
CA LEU A 195 -14.84 1.31 15.89
C LEU A 195 -13.31 1.27 16.00
N SER A 196 -12.82 1.20 17.24
CA SER A 196 -11.42 0.84 17.48
C SER A 196 -11.15 -0.55 16.89
N HIS A 197 -9.90 -0.80 16.50
CA HIS A 197 -9.55 -2.09 15.90
C HIS A 197 -9.85 -3.28 16.83
N GLN A 198 -9.68 -3.10 18.15
CA GLN A 198 -10.01 -4.09 19.16
C GLN A 198 -11.51 -4.39 19.18
N ASN A 199 -12.36 -3.35 19.26
CA ASN A 199 -13.81 -3.52 19.30
C ASN A 199 -14.35 -4.09 17.97
N PHE A 200 -13.76 -3.70 16.84
CA PHE A 200 -14.09 -4.28 15.54
C PHE A 200 -13.76 -5.77 15.49
N THR A 201 -12.57 -6.12 15.98
CA THR A 201 -12.11 -7.50 16.02
C THR A 201 -13.03 -8.32 16.91
N GLU A 202 -13.25 -7.91 18.14
CA GLU A 202 -14.15 -8.61 19.07
C GLU A 202 -15.54 -8.85 18.47
N LYS A 203 -16.11 -7.84 17.80
CA LYS A 203 -17.44 -7.93 17.18
C LYS A 203 -17.53 -8.96 16.06
N TYR A 204 -16.48 -9.09 15.24
CA TYR A 204 -16.53 -9.86 14.01
C TYR A 204 -15.62 -11.08 13.98
N TRP A 205 -14.82 -11.31 15.03
CA TRP A 205 -13.85 -12.39 15.07
C TRP A 205 -14.52 -13.73 14.82
N GLU A 206 -15.53 -14.10 15.61
CA GLU A 206 -16.23 -15.39 15.49
C GLU A 206 -16.79 -15.64 14.09
N ILE A 207 -17.47 -14.64 13.51
CA ILE A 207 -18.06 -14.73 12.17
C ILE A 207 -16.98 -14.82 11.07
N ASN A 208 -15.87 -14.11 11.25
CA ASN A 208 -14.80 -14.06 10.26
C ASN A 208 -13.85 -15.25 10.37
N THR A 209 -13.73 -15.89 11.54
CA THR A 209 -12.82 -17.01 11.78
C THR A 209 -13.52 -18.38 11.76
N GLU A 210 -14.85 -18.44 11.63
CA GLU A 210 -15.66 -19.67 11.61
C GLU A 210 -15.09 -20.81 10.73
N LYS A 211 -14.48 -20.45 9.59
CA LYS A 211 -13.96 -21.41 8.60
C LYS A 211 -12.47 -21.74 8.75
N TYR A 212 -11.79 -21.16 9.73
CA TYR A 212 -10.35 -21.30 9.90
C TYR A 212 -10.03 -22.35 10.97
N ASP A 213 -9.05 -23.21 10.68
CA ASP A 213 -8.49 -24.13 11.64
C ASP A 213 -7.38 -23.43 12.45
N LEU A 214 -7.79 -22.92 13.61
CA LEU A 214 -6.96 -22.18 14.58
C LEU A 214 -6.42 -23.06 15.72
N SER A 215 -6.51 -24.38 15.62
CA SER A 215 -6.04 -25.32 16.64
C SER A 215 -4.57 -25.12 17.07
N HIS A 216 -3.74 -24.61 16.17
CA HIS A 216 -2.32 -24.33 16.36
C HIS A 216 -2.01 -23.09 17.24
N GLU A 217 -2.99 -22.24 17.51
CA GLU A 217 -2.82 -21.04 18.36
C GLU A 217 -3.28 -21.24 19.79
N ILE A 218 -4.15 -22.22 20.06
CA ILE A 218 -4.61 -22.57 21.42
C ILE A 218 -3.46 -23.16 22.26
N ALA A 219 -2.37 -23.61 21.63
CA ALA A 219 -1.28 -24.34 22.29
C ALA A 219 -0.16 -23.47 22.90
N ARG A 220 -0.29 -22.14 22.94
CA ARG A 220 0.72 -21.25 23.55
C ARG A 220 0.08 -20.14 24.35
N GLU A 221 -0.42 -20.48 25.54
CA GLU A 221 -0.27 -19.57 26.67
C GLU A 221 1.25 -19.46 26.93
N ASP A 222 1.75 -18.25 27.17
CA ASP A 222 3.15 -17.89 27.47
C ASP A 222 4.08 -17.63 26.27
N GLU A 223 3.98 -16.43 25.67
CA GLU A 223 5.13 -15.57 25.34
C GLU A 223 4.62 -14.22 24.84
N ASP A 224 4.34 -13.32 25.78
CA ASP A 224 4.18 -11.89 25.55
C ASP A 224 5.48 -11.33 24.96
N SER A 225 5.42 -10.87 23.71
CA SER A 225 6.36 -9.89 23.18
C SER A 225 5.56 -8.83 22.44
N GLU A 226 4.94 -7.96 23.22
CA GLU A 226 4.52 -6.61 22.84
C GLU A 226 5.74 -5.89 22.24
N SER A 227 5.85 -5.86 20.91
CA SER A 227 6.76 -4.94 20.25
C SER A 227 6.04 -3.60 20.11
N ASP A 228 6.32 -2.73 21.07
CA ASP A 228 5.95 -1.31 21.11
C ASP A 228 6.30 -0.62 19.78
N TYR A 229 5.28 -0.39 18.95
CA TYR A 229 5.41 0.50 17.79
C TYR A 229 5.30 1.94 18.31
N ASN A 230 6.46 2.56 18.53
CA ASN A 230 6.63 3.96 18.90
C ASN A 230 5.59 4.89 18.22
N GLU A 231 4.63 5.40 18.98
CA GLU A 231 3.60 6.37 18.57
C GLU A 231 4.16 7.82 18.48
N ALA A 232 5.46 7.99 18.27
CA ALA A 232 6.15 9.27 18.36
C ALA A 232 6.29 10.04 17.03
N GLU A 233 5.84 9.51 15.88
CA GLU A 233 6.12 10.13 14.57
C GLU A 233 4.88 10.55 13.77
N ILE A 234 3.79 10.94 14.46
CA ILE A 234 2.60 11.53 13.83
C ILE A 234 2.21 12.85 14.52
N ILE A 235 3.16 13.76 14.76
CA ILE A 235 2.86 15.18 15.04
C ILE A 235 3.94 16.09 14.41
N GLU A 236 4.30 15.93 13.14
CA GLU A 236 5.12 16.95 12.44
C GLU A 236 4.68 17.20 10.99
N ALA A 237 3.37 17.23 10.74
CA ALA A 237 2.84 17.65 9.44
C ALA A 237 1.69 18.66 9.51
N ARG A 238 1.46 19.30 10.66
CA ARG A 238 0.31 20.20 10.84
C ARG A 238 0.60 21.65 11.24
N ASP A 239 1.84 22.05 11.53
CA ASP A 239 2.10 23.40 12.09
C ASP A 239 3.28 24.18 11.47
N LYS A 240 3.43 24.16 10.13
CA LYS A 240 4.36 25.08 9.43
C LYS A 240 3.80 25.76 8.19
N ARG A 241 2.49 26.05 8.14
CA ARG A 241 1.88 26.86 7.07
C ARG A 241 1.06 28.04 7.57
N ASN A 242 1.40 28.61 8.73
CA ASN A 242 0.80 29.87 9.14
C ASN A 242 1.71 30.71 10.04
N MET A 243 2.85 31.16 9.49
CA MET A 243 3.57 32.34 9.97
C MET A 243 4.49 32.83 8.84
N GLU A 244 3.92 33.45 7.82
CA GLU A 244 4.68 34.35 6.96
C GLU A 244 3.77 35.45 6.39
N SER A 245 3.44 36.40 7.26
CA SER A 245 3.21 37.80 6.92
C SER A 245 3.29 38.60 8.22
N GLU A 246 3.71 39.86 8.13
CA GLU A 246 3.80 40.88 9.18
C GLU A 246 5.20 41.11 9.79
N ALA A 247 6.11 41.58 8.93
CA ALA A 247 7.05 42.67 9.21
C ALA A 247 7.19 43.38 7.85
N ASP A 248 7.08 44.69 7.66
CA ASP A 248 7.34 45.86 8.48
C ASP A 248 6.91 47.06 7.59
N ASP A 249 6.17 48.04 8.10
CA ASP A 249 6.54 49.47 8.00
C ASP A 249 5.43 50.36 8.59
N SER A 250 5.69 50.84 9.80
CA SER A 250 4.97 51.97 10.41
C SER A 250 5.64 53.26 9.96
N ALA A 251 5.23 53.83 8.83
CA ALA A 251 5.54 55.20 8.45
C ALA A 251 4.32 56.10 8.69
N MET A 252 4.40 56.92 9.74
CA MET A 252 3.51 58.05 10.00
C MET A 252 3.64 59.08 8.86
N GLU A 253 2.54 59.43 8.20
CA GLU A 253 2.38 60.75 7.61
C GLU A 253 0.98 61.32 7.96
N GLU A 254 1.01 62.52 8.53
CA GLU A 254 -0.13 63.31 8.98
C GLU A 254 -0.94 63.81 7.77
N GLU A 255 -2.25 63.54 7.74
CA GLU A 255 -3.20 64.21 6.86
C GLU A 255 -3.50 65.62 7.39
N PRO A 256 -3.43 66.68 6.56
CA PRO A 256 -3.87 68.01 6.94
C PRO A 256 -5.40 68.12 6.93
N GLU A 257 -5.97 68.65 8.01
CA GLU A 257 -7.40 68.99 8.08
C GLU A 257 -7.78 70.02 7.01
N PHE A 258 -8.63 69.61 6.07
CA PHE A 258 -9.32 70.51 5.15
C PHE A 258 -10.73 70.78 5.69
N SER A 259 -10.94 71.97 6.25
CA SER A 259 -12.25 72.46 6.63
C SER A 259 -13.07 72.80 5.39
N PHE A 260 -14.33 72.39 5.35
CA PHE A 260 -15.32 72.92 4.42
C PHE A 260 -16.58 73.33 5.19
N SER A 261 -16.91 74.61 5.01
CA SER A 261 -18.12 75.37 5.42
C SER A 261 -18.25 75.76 6.90
#